data_AF-A0A0G1CXY1-F1
#
_entry.id   AF-A0A0G1CXY1-F1
#
_cell.length_a   1.000
_cell.length_b   1.000
_cell.length_c   1.000
_cell.angle_alpha   90.00
_cell.angle_beta   90.00
_cell.angle_gamma   90.00
#
_symmetry.space_group_name_H-M   'P 1'
#
loop_
_entity.id
_entity.type
_entity.pdbx_description
1 polymer ?
#
loop_
_entity_poly.entity_id
_entity_poly.type
_entity_poly.pdbx_seq_one_letter_code
_entity_poly.pdbx_strand_id
1 'polypeptide(L)'
;MTRNFKSAFTLVELLVALGIVAVLSTVVIVTLNPAELMKQARDSNRISDLNTFNTTLGIYAADVVDATTGTSSIVYVSLPDSSPTCANLGLPTLSGGWTYSCATIENYKKTDGTGWIPVNLSRISFETPLSQLPIDPKSSTSTGLYYTFVTAGSWWEFTSILESEKYGPRMVLDGGASENAFEHGTDLTLTPTEALNRGLPPSDTTPTISIIFPTSATEGDAGFTLTVSGTNFTSSSIVEWGGTDKTTTFVSDIQLTATILAADIATFGTVAVTVSDPTNGTSGSNNFAIDERVVFAAGNWTTDSTGGAAQGYGASIAEVAGKFYVLVGGSTTFQKYDPSNTTWTTLAVVPGTVASGGAIVRYNSDTLYATQGGVAVGFYKYVISENTWYPMAVTPSTIGAGGSLAYPGSGDYIYAIQGANSTSFWRYSISGNSWGESGIAQSTGSCVAEANGKLYAVAGASVNFQKYDPSTQLWTNLENIPTSTNSGAAIVRYDSDTLFLMQGGVAGFYKYVISEDNWYAMTSTPNTTGAGGSLAYPGSGDYIYAFRGGNTNTFWRYSVLGNSWATTLANAPSTVYGGGAMVGFSSNILYAFQGGTYVSFWEYNITTGAWTAKTNAPAAIWP
;
A
#
# COMPACT_ATOMS: atom_id res chain seq x y z
N MET A 1 -52.01 22.61 -24.45
CA MET A 1 -51.45 22.16 -23.17
C MET A 1 -49.96 21.92 -23.37
N THR A 2 -49.15 22.97 -23.25
CA THR A 2 -47.69 22.93 -23.43
C THR A 2 -47.05 22.33 -22.17
N ARG A 3 -46.55 21.09 -22.28
CA ARG A 3 -45.81 20.43 -21.20
C ARG A 3 -44.39 20.99 -21.17
N ASN A 4 -44.08 21.79 -20.16
CA ASN A 4 -42.71 22.16 -19.80
C ASN A 4 -41.96 20.89 -19.35
N PHE A 5 -41.03 20.40 -20.17
CA PHE A 5 -40.05 19.40 -19.71
C PHE A 5 -39.13 20.08 -18.71
N LYS A 6 -39.22 19.69 -17.44
CA LYS A 6 -38.20 20.04 -16.45
C LYS A 6 -36.90 19.35 -16.87
N SER A 7 -35.81 20.11 -16.96
CA SER A 7 -34.47 19.60 -17.23
C SER A 7 -34.15 18.48 -16.24
N ALA A 8 -34.00 17.25 -16.74
CA ALA A 8 -33.50 16.14 -15.95
C ALA A 8 -31.97 16.18 -15.97
N PHE A 9 -31.34 15.83 -14.85
CA PHE A 9 -29.88 15.75 -14.73
C PHE A 9 -29.32 14.74 -15.74
N THR A 10 -28.24 15.11 -16.42
CA THR A 10 -27.51 14.22 -17.32
C THR A 10 -26.66 13.22 -16.53
N LEU A 11 -26.37 12.06 -17.13
CA LEU A 11 -25.54 11.02 -16.51
C LEU A 11 -24.12 11.53 -16.17
N VAL A 12 -23.61 12.47 -16.98
CA VAL A 12 -22.31 13.12 -16.78
C VAL A 12 -22.34 14.04 -15.57
N GLU A 13 -23.39 14.86 -15.40
CA GLU A 13 -23.54 15.71 -14.21
C GLU A 13 -23.67 14.89 -12.93
N LEU A 14 -24.34 13.74 -12.98
CA LEU A 14 -24.43 12.84 -11.83
C LEU A 14 -23.07 12.23 -11.47
N LEU A 15 -22.28 11.80 -12.45
CA LEU A 15 -20.95 11.24 -12.24
C LEU A 15 -19.96 12.29 -11.70
N VAL A 16 -19.97 13.50 -12.27
CA VAL A 16 -19.13 14.61 -11.80
C VAL A 16 -19.52 15.02 -10.39
N ALA A 17 -20.83 15.10 -10.08
CA ALA A 17 -21.30 15.39 -8.74
C ALA A 17 -20.88 14.32 -7.73
N LEU A 18 -20.98 13.03 -8.08
CA LEU A 18 -20.53 11.93 -7.21
C LEU A 18 -19.02 11.93 -6.99
N GLY A 19 -18.22 12.22 -8.03
CA GLY A 19 -16.77 12.35 -7.91
C GLY A 19 -16.36 13.52 -7.00
N ILE A 20 -16.99 14.69 -7.17
CA ILE A 20 -16.76 15.85 -6.30
C ILE A 20 -17.19 15.56 -4.87
N VAL A 21 -18.34 14.89 -4.67
CA VAL A 21 -18.81 14.50 -3.33
C VAL A 21 -17.86 13.50 -2.68
N ALA A 22 -17.27 12.55 -3.41
CA ALA A 22 -16.29 11.60 -2.85
C ALA A 22 -14.98 12.30 -2.41
N VAL A 23 -14.48 13.24 -3.21
CA VAL A 23 -13.28 14.04 -2.87
C VAL A 23 -13.58 14.99 -1.70
N LEU A 24 -14.73 15.67 -1.70
CA LEU A 24 -15.12 16.52 -0.58
C LEU A 24 -15.37 15.71 0.68
N SER A 25 -15.94 14.50 0.59
CA SER A 25 -16.18 13.65 1.76
C SER A 25 -14.88 13.16 2.39
N THR A 26 -13.87 12.81 1.58
CA THR A 26 -12.55 12.44 2.09
C THR A 26 -11.81 13.62 2.71
N VAL A 27 -11.85 14.81 2.09
CA VAL A 27 -11.28 16.04 2.66
C VAL A 27 -12.00 16.47 3.94
N VAL A 28 -13.32 16.31 4.03
CA VAL A 28 -14.11 16.61 5.24
C VAL A 28 -13.78 15.65 6.38
N ILE A 29 -13.56 14.35 6.09
CA ILE A 29 -13.12 13.38 7.11
C ILE A 29 -11.66 13.61 7.56
N VAL A 30 -10.81 14.16 6.69
CA VAL A 30 -9.42 14.52 7.05
C VAL A 30 -9.36 15.82 7.86
N THR A 31 -10.33 16.74 7.67
CA THR A 31 -10.38 18.02 8.39
C THR A 31 -11.20 17.98 9.69
N LEU A 32 -12.17 17.07 9.80
CA LEU A 32 -12.90 16.79 11.03
C LEU A 32 -12.31 15.52 11.64
N ASN A 33 -11.75 15.56 12.84
CA ASN A 33 -11.41 14.36 13.59
C ASN A 33 -12.68 13.86 14.32
N PRO A 34 -13.47 12.92 13.77
CA PRO A 34 -14.74 12.51 14.37
C PRO A 34 -14.57 11.90 15.77
N ALA A 35 -13.45 11.25 16.06
CA ALA A 35 -13.18 10.73 17.40
C ALA A 35 -13.04 11.89 18.40
N GLU A 36 -12.31 12.94 18.03
CA GLU A 36 -12.17 14.16 18.83
C GLU A 36 -13.47 14.96 18.93
N LEU A 37 -14.29 15.03 17.87
CA LEU A 37 -15.62 15.63 17.97
C LEU A 37 -16.54 14.87 18.94
N MET A 38 -16.46 13.53 18.96
CA MET A 38 -17.18 12.72 19.95
C MET A 38 -16.65 12.93 21.37
N LYS A 39 -15.33 13.09 21.54
CA LYS A 39 -14.70 13.46 22.82
C LYS A 39 -15.20 14.83 23.29
N GLN A 40 -15.20 15.84 22.42
CA GLN A 40 -15.70 17.19 22.69
C GLN A 40 -17.19 17.18 23.06
N ALA A 41 -18.01 16.37 22.39
CA ALA A 41 -19.41 16.24 22.73
C ALA A 41 -19.60 15.65 24.14
N ARG A 42 -18.83 14.61 24.50
CA ARG A 42 -18.85 14.02 25.85
C ARG A 42 -18.36 15.00 26.91
N ASP A 43 -17.26 15.70 26.67
CA ASP A 43 -16.75 16.73 27.60
C ASP A 43 -17.71 17.91 27.76
N SER A 44 -18.37 18.33 26.68
CA SER A 44 -19.43 19.34 26.77
C SER A 44 -20.57 18.87 27.67
N ASN A 45 -20.93 17.59 27.62
CA ASN A 45 -21.92 17.01 28.54
C ASN A 45 -21.38 16.98 29.97
N ARG A 46 -20.13 16.57 30.21
CA ARG A 46 -19.52 16.57 31.55
C ARG A 46 -19.57 17.95 32.20
N ILE A 47 -19.15 18.97 31.45
CA ILE A 47 -19.13 20.36 31.93
C ILE A 47 -20.57 20.84 32.18
N SER A 48 -21.51 20.51 31.31
CA SER A 48 -22.93 20.82 31.51
C SER A 48 -23.49 20.16 32.77
N ASP A 49 -23.21 18.86 32.97
CA ASP A 49 -23.66 18.10 34.12
C ASP A 49 -23.15 18.72 35.42
N LEU A 50 -21.85 19.05 35.50
CA LEU A 50 -21.27 19.68 36.69
C LEU A 50 -21.84 21.08 36.98
N ASN A 51 -22.09 21.89 35.95
CA ASN A 51 -22.76 23.18 36.11
C ASN A 51 -24.19 23.01 36.65
N THR A 52 -24.93 22.01 36.14
CA THR A 52 -26.28 21.70 36.62
C THR A 52 -26.25 21.17 38.06
N PHE A 53 -25.30 20.32 38.42
CA PHE A 53 -25.11 19.89 39.81
C PHE A 53 -24.85 21.08 40.73
N ASN A 54 -23.88 21.92 40.40
CA ASN A 54 -23.50 23.08 41.22
C ASN A 54 -24.67 24.04 41.44
N THR A 55 -25.42 24.35 40.37
CA THR A 55 -26.62 25.20 40.46
C THR A 55 -27.71 24.55 41.30
N THR A 56 -27.94 23.25 41.14
CA THR A 56 -28.99 22.51 41.85
C THR A 56 -28.69 22.40 43.34
N LEU A 57 -27.42 22.14 43.73
CA LEU A 57 -27.02 22.14 45.14
C LEU A 57 -27.09 23.54 45.75
N GLY A 58 -26.73 24.59 45.00
CA GLY A 58 -26.91 25.97 45.46
C GLY A 58 -28.37 26.30 45.77
N ILE A 59 -29.29 25.87 44.91
CA ILE A 59 -30.74 25.99 45.14
C ILE A 59 -31.16 25.19 46.38
N TYR A 60 -30.76 23.93 46.47
CA TYR A 60 -31.09 23.06 47.60
C TYR A 60 -30.63 23.66 48.94
N ALA A 61 -29.39 24.15 49.00
CA ALA A 61 -28.81 24.75 50.19
C ALA A 61 -29.50 26.06 50.61
N ALA A 62 -30.09 26.79 49.66
CA ALA A 62 -30.78 28.05 49.92
C ALA A 62 -32.26 27.85 50.33
N ASP A 63 -32.94 26.87 49.75
CA ASP A 63 -34.38 26.66 49.91
C ASP A 63 -34.74 25.71 51.07
N VAL A 64 -33.91 24.70 51.30
CA VAL A 64 -34.18 23.65 52.29
C VAL A 64 -33.64 24.03 53.66
N VAL A 65 -34.52 24.10 54.65
CA VAL A 65 -34.14 24.28 56.06
C VAL A 65 -33.35 23.05 56.54
N ASP A 66 -32.23 23.29 57.22
CA ASP A 66 -31.27 22.27 57.68
C ASP A 66 -30.78 21.38 56.52
N ALA A 67 -30.47 22.01 55.38
CA ALA A 67 -29.89 21.34 54.23
C ALA A 67 -28.57 20.64 54.58
N THR A 68 -28.48 19.34 54.25
CA THR A 68 -27.25 18.55 54.38
C THR A 68 -26.82 18.10 52.99
N THR A 69 -25.60 18.45 52.59
CA THR A 69 -25.03 18.09 51.29
C THR A 69 -24.28 16.76 51.30
N GLY A 70 -24.13 16.13 52.47
CA GLY A 70 -23.41 14.87 52.64
C GLY A 70 -22.57 14.86 53.93
N THR A 71 -21.62 13.93 54.01
CA THR A 71 -20.67 13.84 55.13
C THR A 71 -19.26 14.18 54.65
N SER A 72 -18.52 14.95 55.45
CA SER A 72 -17.13 15.27 55.17
C SER A 72 -16.22 14.05 55.21
N SER A 73 -15.09 14.13 54.51
CA SER A 73 -14.14 13.02 54.36
C SER A 73 -14.69 11.78 53.65
N ILE A 74 -15.79 11.94 52.90
CA ILE A 74 -16.32 10.90 51.99
C ILE A 74 -16.22 11.38 50.55
N VAL A 75 -15.65 10.53 49.69
CA VAL A 75 -15.65 10.72 48.23
C VAL A 75 -16.80 9.92 47.64
N TYR A 76 -17.86 10.61 47.26
CA TYR A 76 -19.02 10.00 46.60
C TYR A 76 -18.73 9.77 45.12
N VAL A 77 -18.98 8.56 44.63
CA VAL A 77 -18.58 8.13 43.28
C VAL A 77 -19.81 7.83 42.43
N SER A 78 -19.87 8.37 41.21
CA SER A 78 -21.01 8.19 40.31
C SER A 78 -21.16 6.78 39.71
N LEU A 79 -20.31 5.84 40.11
CA LEU A 79 -20.33 4.45 39.65
C LEU A 79 -21.10 3.59 40.66
N PRO A 80 -21.93 2.66 40.18
CA PRO A 80 -22.63 1.75 41.07
C PRO A 80 -21.69 0.64 41.58
N ASP A 81 -21.83 0.30 42.87
CA ASP A 81 -21.16 -0.85 43.49
C ASP A 81 -22.15 -1.53 44.45
N SER A 82 -22.02 -2.85 44.63
CA SER A 82 -22.76 -3.58 45.66
C SER A 82 -22.23 -3.31 47.07
N SER A 83 -20.96 -2.90 47.19
CA SER A 83 -20.33 -2.40 48.41
C SER A 83 -20.62 -0.91 48.59
N PRO A 84 -21.09 -0.48 49.77
CA PRO A 84 -21.32 0.94 50.04
C PRO A 84 -20.02 1.75 50.03
N THR A 85 -18.84 1.11 50.11
CA THR A 85 -17.53 1.77 50.10
C THR A 85 -16.77 1.63 48.77
N CYS A 86 -17.46 1.28 47.69
CA CYS A 86 -16.85 1.12 46.34
C CYS A 86 -15.73 0.07 46.26
N ALA A 87 -15.73 -0.92 47.15
CA ALA A 87 -14.61 -1.85 47.32
C ALA A 87 -14.32 -2.72 46.08
N ASN A 88 -15.28 -2.88 45.16
CA ASN A 88 -15.14 -3.75 44.00
C ASN A 88 -14.71 -2.99 42.73
N LEU A 89 -14.57 -1.66 42.81
CA LEU A 89 -14.26 -0.80 41.66
C LEU A 89 -12.75 -0.62 41.40
N GLY A 90 -11.88 -1.10 42.31
CA GLY A 90 -10.43 -0.96 42.15
C GLY A 90 -9.96 0.50 42.18
N LEU A 91 -10.62 1.36 42.97
CA LEU A 91 -10.30 2.77 43.10
C LEU A 91 -8.97 3.00 43.84
N PRO A 92 -8.32 4.17 43.65
CA PRO A 92 -7.08 4.53 44.36
C PRO A 92 -7.21 4.39 45.88
N THR A 93 -6.14 4.04 46.57
CA THR A 93 -6.18 3.96 48.05
C THR A 93 -6.20 5.37 48.64
N LEU A 94 -7.19 5.67 49.49
CA LEU A 94 -7.29 6.95 50.19
C LEU A 94 -6.56 6.92 51.54
N SER A 95 -5.93 8.03 51.90
CA SER A 95 -5.23 8.21 53.19
C SER A 95 -6.00 9.13 54.13
N GLY A 96 -5.47 9.44 55.32
CA GLY A 96 -5.99 10.53 56.16
C GLY A 96 -7.41 10.37 56.71
N GLY A 97 -7.96 9.15 56.77
CA GLY A 97 -9.33 8.90 57.27
C GLY A 97 -10.43 9.09 56.23
N TRP A 98 -10.07 9.29 54.97
CA TRP A 98 -11.01 9.37 53.85
C TRP A 98 -11.56 8.01 53.46
N THR A 99 -12.83 7.97 53.02
CA THR A 99 -13.48 6.77 52.50
C THR A 99 -14.26 7.05 51.23
N TYR A 100 -14.41 6.07 50.35
CA TYR A 100 -15.35 6.17 49.23
C TYR A 100 -16.78 5.83 49.65
N SER A 101 -17.76 6.35 48.91
CA SER A 101 -19.16 5.95 48.99
C SER A 101 -19.75 5.72 47.61
N CYS A 102 -20.36 4.54 47.40
CA CYS A 102 -21.05 4.16 46.17
C CYS A 102 -22.51 3.79 46.47
N ALA A 103 -23.39 4.19 45.57
CA ALA A 103 -24.78 3.72 45.58
C ALA A 103 -24.91 2.41 44.79
N THR A 104 -25.97 1.65 45.05
CA THR A 104 -26.25 0.42 44.30
C THR A 104 -26.67 0.73 42.86
N ILE A 105 -26.58 -0.27 41.98
CA ILE A 105 -27.04 -0.17 40.57
C ILE A 105 -28.51 0.27 40.44
N GLU A 106 -29.33 -0.02 41.44
CA GLU A 106 -30.75 0.36 41.47
C GLU A 106 -30.97 1.83 41.88
N ASN A 107 -30.04 2.40 42.65
CA ASN A 107 -30.24 3.68 43.29
C ASN A 107 -29.32 4.79 42.77
N TYR A 108 -28.16 4.49 42.18
CA TYR A 108 -27.13 5.49 41.92
C TYR A 108 -27.59 6.75 41.18
N LYS A 109 -28.58 6.66 40.29
CA LYS A 109 -29.15 7.81 39.55
C LYS A 109 -30.31 8.52 40.25
N LYS A 110 -30.77 8.06 41.41
CA LYS A 110 -31.93 8.64 42.11
C LYS A 110 -31.59 9.96 42.79
N THR A 111 -32.58 10.83 42.90
CA THR A 111 -32.48 12.16 43.51
C THR A 111 -33.18 12.23 44.88
N ASP A 112 -33.54 11.09 45.46
CA ASP A 112 -34.27 10.95 46.73
C ASP A 112 -33.34 10.85 47.96
N GLY A 113 -32.04 11.08 47.77
CA GLY A 113 -31.00 10.94 48.79
C GLY A 113 -30.34 9.56 48.84
N THR A 114 -30.81 8.57 48.05
CA THR A 114 -30.18 7.24 47.95
C THR A 114 -29.22 7.10 46.77
N GLY A 115 -29.13 8.13 45.93
CA GLY A 115 -28.24 8.18 44.77
C GLY A 115 -26.77 8.34 45.13
N TRP A 116 -25.94 8.45 44.10
CA TRP A 116 -24.50 8.64 44.31
C TRP A 116 -24.19 9.98 44.99
N ILE A 117 -25.01 11.00 44.81
CA ILE A 117 -25.02 12.20 45.65
C ILE A 117 -26.07 12.00 46.77
N PRO A 118 -25.69 12.12 48.06
CA PRO A 118 -26.56 11.82 49.20
C PRO A 118 -27.52 12.97 49.54
N VAL A 119 -28.11 13.60 48.53
CA VAL A 119 -28.99 14.76 48.69
C VAL A 119 -30.38 14.41 48.18
N ASN A 120 -31.40 14.62 49.02
CA ASN A 120 -32.78 14.44 48.64
C ASN A 120 -33.34 15.74 48.02
N LEU A 121 -33.26 15.83 46.69
CA LEU A 121 -33.73 16.98 45.92
C LEU A 121 -35.25 17.13 45.93
N SER A 122 -36.01 16.09 46.30
CA SER A 122 -37.48 16.20 46.42
C SER A 122 -37.92 17.11 47.57
N ARG A 123 -36.99 17.56 48.42
CA ARG A 123 -37.24 18.53 49.50
C ARG A 123 -37.26 19.98 49.02
N ILE A 124 -36.82 20.25 47.79
CA ILE A 124 -36.91 21.59 47.19
C ILE A 124 -38.39 21.92 47.00
N SER A 125 -38.79 23.15 47.36
CA SER A 125 -40.16 23.62 47.42
C SER A 125 -40.80 23.86 46.04
N PHE A 126 -40.02 23.73 44.97
CA PHE A 126 -40.43 23.90 43.57
C PHE A 126 -39.79 22.82 42.67
N GLU A 127 -40.13 22.83 41.38
CA GLU A 127 -39.64 21.83 40.42
C GLU A 127 -38.10 21.80 40.37
N THR A 128 -37.54 20.60 40.57
CA THR A 128 -36.10 20.40 40.59
C THR A 128 -35.54 20.40 39.16
N PRO A 129 -34.35 20.98 38.92
CA PRO A 129 -33.71 20.91 37.60
C PRO A 129 -33.31 19.50 37.16
N LEU A 130 -33.23 18.54 38.10
CA LEU A 130 -32.75 17.18 37.88
C LEU A 130 -33.80 16.13 38.25
N SER A 131 -34.29 15.39 37.26
CA SER A 131 -35.15 14.22 37.48
C SER A 131 -34.36 12.93 37.80
N GLN A 132 -33.06 12.92 37.48
CA GLN A 132 -32.08 11.88 37.80
C GLN A 132 -30.71 12.53 37.98
N LEU A 133 -29.81 11.91 38.75
CA LEU A 133 -28.41 12.32 38.84
C LEU A 133 -27.66 11.90 37.56
N PRO A 134 -27.05 12.85 36.84
CA PRO A 134 -26.12 12.56 35.76
C PRO A 134 -24.99 11.60 36.15
N ILE A 135 -24.46 10.92 35.14
CA ILE A 135 -23.28 10.07 35.24
C ILE A 135 -22.39 10.33 34.01
N ASP A 136 -21.11 10.04 34.15
CA ASP A 136 -20.18 10.15 33.02
C ASP A 136 -20.63 9.25 31.85
N PRO A 137 -20.64 9.75 30.60
CA PRO A 137 -21.06 8.95 29.43
C PRO A 137 -20.29 7.63 29.22
N LYS A 138 -19.05 7.53 29.72
CA LYS A 138 -18.22 6.32 29.68
C LYS A 138 -18.35 5.49 30.94
N SER A 139 -18.45 6.11 32.11
CA SER A 139 -18.63 5.44 33.41
C SER A 139 -17.69 4.23 33.60
N SER A 140 -16.37 4.47 33.55
CA SER A 140 -15.35 3.41 33.64
C SER A 140 -14.24 3.76 34.62
N THR A 141 -13.89 2.81 35.49
CA THR A 141 -12.73 2.90 36.39
C THR A 141 -11.42 2.75 35.64
N SER A 142 -11.39 1.98 34.54
CA SER A 142 -10.17 1.72 33.76
C SER A 142 -9.63 2.95 33.04
N THR A 143 -10.51 3.91 32.72
CA THR A 143 -10.15 5.18 32.07
C THR A 143 -10.25 6.35 33.05
N GLY A 144 -10.62 6.11 34.31
CA GLY A 144 -10.91 7.16 35.26
C GLY A 144 -12.08 8.07 34.87
N LEU A 145 -12.97 7.69 33.95
CA LEU A 145 -14.06 8.54 33.46
C LEU A 145 -15.35 8.27 34.25
N TYR A 146 -15.53 9.02 35.33
CA TYR A 146 -16.71 9.02 36.23
C TYR A 146 -16.76 10.35 37.01
N TYR A 147 -17.88 10.71 37.64
CA TYR A 147 -17.95 11.90 38.49
C TYR A 147 -17.66 11.56 39.94
N THR A 148 -17.05 12.50 40.66
CA THR A 148 -16.90 12.44 42.11
C THR A 148 -17.44 13.69 42.77
N PHE A 149 -17.90 13.55 44.01
CA PHE A 149 -18.46 14.62 44.82
C PHE A 149 -17.93 14.55 46.25
N VAL A 150 -17.56 15.70 46.81
CA VAL A 150 -17.09 15.87 48.19
C VAL A 150 -17.73 17.12 48.79
N THR A 151 -17.97 17.11 50.10
CA THR A 151 -18.54 18.27 50.81
C THR A 151 -17.93 18.50 52.18
N ALA A 152 -17.84 19.77 52.59
CA ALA A 152 -17.39 20.20 53.91
C ALA A 152 -18.26 21.35 54.43
N GLY A 153 -19.22 21.05 55.31
CA GLY A 153 -20.18 22.04 55.78
C GLY A 153 -21.05 22.56 54.63
N SER A 154 -20.94 23.85 54.31
CA SER A 154 -21.66 24.49 53.19
C SER A 154 -20.87 24.48 51.88
N TRP A 155 -19.67 23.92 51.87
CA TRP A 155 -18.80 23.85 50.69
C TRP A 155 -18.91 22.50 50.00
N TRP A 156 -18.76 22.48 48.68
CA TRP A 156 -18.74 21.26 47.90
C TRP A 156 -17.86 21.37 46.66
N GLU A 157 -17.44 20.20 46.19
CA GLU A 157 -16.62 20.03 45.00
C GLU A 157 -17.14 18.84 44.19
N PHE A 158 -17.23 19.04 42.88
CA PHE A 158 -17.42 18.00 41.89
C PHE A 158 -16.17 17.88 41.05
N THR A 159 -15.78 16.66 40.71
CA THR A 159 -14.65 16.45 39.81
C THR A 159 -14.95 15.44 38.72
N SER A 160 -14.38 15.67 37.54
CA SER A 160 -14.52 14.84 36.35
C SER A 160 -13.23 14.91 35.52
N ILE A 161 -13.00 13.95 34.62
CA ILE A 161 -11.87 14.02 33.69
C ILE A 161 -12.40 14.38 32.30
N LEU A 162 -11.78 15.36 31.66
CA LEU A 162 -12.08 15.78 30.29
C LEU A 162 -11.12 15.07 29.32
N GLU A 163 -11.67 14.47 28.27
CA GLU A 163 -10.94 13.56 27.37
C GLU A 163 -10.51 14.18 26.03
N SER A 164 -11.07 15.34 25.67
CA SER A 164 -10.81 16.06 24.43
C SER A 164 -9.62 17.00 24.55
N GLU A 165 -8.89 17.18 23.45
CA GLU A 165 -7.79 18.13 23.38
C GLU A 165 -8.29 19.57 23.56
N LYS A 166 -9.48 19.87 23.03
CA LYS A 166 -10.09 21.20 23.15
C LYS A 166 -10.40 21.59 24.60
N TYR A 167 -10.91 20.66 25.40
CA TYR A 167 -11.33 20.95 26.77
C TYR A 167 -10.30 20.55 27.82
N GLY A 168 -9.29 19.76 27.47
CA GLY A 168 -8.17 19.39 28.35
C GLY A 168 -7.54 20.56 29.11
N PRO A 169 -7.22 21.70 28.45
CA PRO A 169 -6.68 22.88 29.13
C PRO A 169 -7.57 23.45 30.24
N ARG A 170 -8.87 23.12 30.28
CA ARG A 170 -9.75 23.56 31.37
C ARG A 170 -9.45 22.89 32.71
N MET A 171 -8.92 21.67 32.71
CA MET A 171 -8.48 20.97 33.94
C MET A 171 -7.26 21.64 34.58
N VAL A 172 -6.51 22.43 33.81
CA VAL A 172 -5.33 23.16 34.30
C VAL A 172 -5.70 24.58 34.75
N LEU A 173 -6.79 25.13 34.20
CA LEU A 173 -7.16 26.53 34.31
C LEU A 173 -8.45 26.79 35.11
N ASP A 174 -9.03 25.76 35.72
CA ASP A 174 -10.23 25.88 36.56
C ASP A 174 -9.94 26.43 37.96
N GLY A 175 -8.66 26.50 38.36
CA GLY A 175 -8.23 26.99 39.66
C GLY A 175 -8.38 25.96 40.78
N GLY A 176 -8.57 24.69 40.43
CA GLY A 176 -8.61 23.56 41.36
C GLY A 176 -7.24 23.10 41.85
N ALA A 177 -7.25 22.02 42.62
CA ALA A 177 -6.05 21.47 43.24
C ALA A 177 -5.25 20.51 42.32
N SER A 178 -5.81 20.08 41.19
CA SER A 178 -5.21 19.09 40.30
C SER A 178 -5.36 19.44 38.82
N GLU A 179 -4.23 19.48 38.11
CA GLU A 179 -4.19 19.65 36.65
C GLU A 179 -4.81 18.47 35.85
N ASN A 180 -5.10 17.34 36.53
CA ASN A 180 -5.57 16.09 35.93
C ASN A 180 -7.09 15.88 36.05
N ALA A 181 -7.81 16.80 36.67
CA ALA A 181 -9.25 16.73 36.84
C ALA A 181 -9.83 18.11 36.55
N PHE A 182 -11.06 18.14 36.04
CA PHE A 182 -11.84 19.35 36.00
C PHE A 182 -12.59 19.46 37.31
N GLU A 183 -12.23 20.43 38.15
CA GLU A 183 -12.89 20.70 39.42
C GLU A 183 -13.93 21.83 39.29
N HIS A 184 -15.10 21.60 39.89
CA HIS A 184 -16.19 22.57 39.86
C HIS A 184 -17.00 22.54 41.16
N GLY A 185 -17.39 23.69 41.69
CA GLY A 185 -18.07 23.74 42.98
C GLY A 185 -17.91 25.09 43.67
N THR A 186 -18.04 25.10 44.99
CA THR A 186 -17.88 26.29 45.84
C THR A 186 -16.53 26.35 46.54
N ASP A 187 -15.85 25.22 46.71
CA ASP A 187 -14.45 25.11 47.14
C ASP A 187 -13.81 23.96 46.34
N LEU A 188 -12.74 24.26 45.59
CA LEU A 188 -12.08 23.32 44.67
C LEU A 188 -10.87 22.60 45.30
N THR A 189 -10.77 22.63 46.63
CA THR A 189 -9.65 22.06 47.39
C THR A 189 -10.07 20.93 48.34
N LEU A 190 -11.33 20.51 48.28
CA LEU A 190 -11.92 19.53 49.19
C LEU A 190 -11.53 18.10 48.84
N THR A 191 -11.43 17.76 47.56
CA THR A 191 -11.15 16.38 47.12
C THR A 191 -9.71 16.00 47.47
N PRO A 192 -9.47 14.84 48.13
CA PRO A 192 -8.11 14.41 48.43
C PRO A 192 -7.35 14.11 47.13
N THR A 193 -6.08 14.48 47.07
CA THR A 193 -5.24 14.36 45.86
C THR A 193 -5.17 12.93 45.32
N GLU A 194 -5.25 11.91 46.18
CA GLU A 194 -5.31 10.51 45.78
C GLU A 194 -6.57 10.18 44.98
N ALA A 195 -7.70 10.83 45.28
CA ALA A 195 -8.95 10.69 44.53
C ALA A 195 -8.96 11.51 43.23
N LEU A 196 -8.06 12.50 43.08
CA LEU A 196 -7.88 13.27 41.84
C LEU A 196 -6.93 12.55 40.87
N ASN A 197 -5.91 11.86 41.39
CA ASN A 197 -4.96 11.07 40.62
C ASN A 197 -5.51 9.68 40.25
N ARG A 198 -6.56 9.67 39.41
CA ARG A 198 -7.38 8.49 39.06
C ARG A 198 -6.73 7.58 38.02
N GLY A 199 -5.40 7.51 38.02
CA GLY A 199 -4.63 6.61 37.16
C GLY A 199 -4.93 6.79 35.68
N LEU A 200 -5.01 8.03 35.19
CA LEU A 200 -4.91 8.24 33.74
C LEU A 200 -3.58 7.60 33.30
N PRO A 201 -3.57 6.66 32.31
CA PRO A 201 -2.39 6.60 31.46
C PRO A 201 -2.18 8.03 30.96
N PRO A 202 -0.96 8.58 31.04
CA PRO A 202 -0.68 9.96 30.66
C PRO A 202 -1.28 10.20 29.28
N SER A 203 -2.33 11.04 29.20
CA SER A 203 -3.12 11.38 28.01
C SER A 203 -2.65 10.70 26.73
N ASP A 204 -2.90 9.37 26.55
CA ASP A 204 -2.06 8.47 25.71
C ASP A 204 -1.18 9.23 24.72
N THR A 205 -0.04 9.72 25.22
CA THR A 205 0.79 10.68 24.50
C THR A 205 1.61 9.97 23.44
N THR A 206 1.61 8.63 23.49
CA THR A 206 2.25 7.77 22.51
C THR A 206 1.77 8.19 21.12
N PRO A 207 2.70 8.51 20.22
CA PRO A 207 2.36 8.75 18.83
C PRO A 207 1.53 7.59 18.27
N THR A 208 0.49 7.89 17.48
CA THR A 208 -0.22 6.85 16.72
C THR A 208 -0.13 7.16 15.25
N ILE A 209 -0.03 6.12 14.39
CA ILE A 209 -0.06 6.28 12.94
C ILE A 209 -1.43 5.81 12.45
N SER A 210 -2.18 6.71 11.83
CA SER A 210 -3.44 6.38 11.16
C SER A 210 -3.23 5.93 9.72
N ILE A 211 -2.35 6.62 8.97
CA ILE A 211 -2.03 6.31 7.58
C ILE A 211 -0.65 6.86 7.20
N ILE A 212 -0.01 6.19 6.25
CA ILE A 212 1.21 6.66 5.58
C ILE A 212 0.94 6.82 4.08
N PHE A 213 1.59 7.80 3.44
CA PHE A 213 1.50 7.99 1.99
C PHE A 213 2.85 8.47 1.40
N PRO A 214 3.35 7.87 0.31
CA PRO A 214 2.82 6.67 -0.36
C PRO A 214 2.83 5.43 0.57
N THR A 215 2.09 4.38 0.20
CA THR A 215 2.08 3.09 0.95
C THR A 215 3.02 2.05 0.34
N SER A 216 3.53 2.32 -0.87
CA SER A 216 4.50 1.47 -1.54
C SER A 216 5.46 2.26 -2.42
N ALA A 217 6.58 1.63 -2.77
CA ALA A 217 7.55 2.07 -3.77
C ALA A 217 8.17 0.83 -4.43
N THR A 218 8.79 0.99 -5.60
CA THR A 218 9.50 -0.12 -6.25
C THR A 218 10.96 -0.13 -5.82
N GLU A 219 11.55 -1.31 -5.68
CA GLU A 219 12.96 -1.47 -5.36
C GLU A 219 13.87 -0.65 -6.31
N GLY A 220 14.80 0.12 -5.73
CA GLY A 220 15.74 0.95 -6.48
C GLY A 220 15.12 2.14 -7.22
N ASP A 221 13.91 2.58 -6.83
CA ASP A 221 13.35 3.87 -7.24
C ASP A 221 14.16 5.05 -6.68
N ALA A 222 13.86 6.25 -7.17
CA ALA A 222 14.36 7.47 -6.55
C ALA A 222 13.78 7.62 -5.12
N GLY A 223 14.53 8.28 -4.24
CA GLY A 223 14.02 8.64 -2.92
C GLY A 223 12.79 9.55 -3.00
N PHE A 224 11.94 9.49 -1.99
CA PHE A 224 10.66 10.20 -1.95
C PHE A 224 10.41 10.79 -0.54
N THR A 225 9.41 11.66 -0.45
CA THR A 225 8.94 12.16 0.85
C THR A 225 7.74 11.33 1.30
N LEU A 226 7.87 10.67 2.44
CA LEU A 226 6.79 9.94 3.10
C LEU A 226 6.01 10.90 3.99
N THR A 227 4.70 11.00 3.80
CA THR A 227 3.79 11.68 4.72
C THR A 227 3.24 10.67 5.71
N VAL A 228 3.33 10.98 7.00
CA VAL A 228 2.79 10.15 8.09
C VAL A 228 1.72 10.96 8.81
N SER A 229 0.48 10.46 8.81
CA SER A 229 -0.65 11.09 9.48
C SER A 229 -1.09 10.28 10.69
N GLY A 230 -1.41 10.96 11.78
CA GLY A 230 -1.55 10.31 13.08
C GLY A 230 -2.07 11.23 14.18
N THR A 231 -1.71 10.92 15.42
CA THR A 231 -1.98 11.76 16.61
C THR A 231 -0.77 11.81 17.52
N ASN A 232 -0.73 12.82 18.39
CA ASN A 232 0.29 13.02 19.43
C ASN A 232 1.71 13.20 18.89
N PHE A 233 1.86 13.68 17.66
CA PHE A 233 3.17 14.06 17.16
C PHE A 233 3.64 15.36 17.84
N THR A 234 4.93 15.45 18.08
CA THR A 234 5.57 16.65 18.61
C THR A 234 6.72 17.07 17.70
N SER A 235 7.28 18.25 17.94
CA SER A 235 8.48 18.69 17.22
C SER A 235 9.71 17.82 17.46
N SER A 236 9.69 16.93 18.46
CA SER A 236 10.73 15.92 18.72
C SER A 236 10.43 14.53 18.14
N SER A 237 9.27 14.32 17.50
CA SER A 237 8.93 13.04 16.90
C SER A 237 9.77 12.75 15.64
N ILE A 238 10.27 11.52 15.53
CA ILE A 238 11.12 11.01 14.45
C ILE A 238 10.42 9.82 13.79
N VAL A 239 10.30 9.84 12.47
CA VAL A 239 9.87 8.66 11.71
C VAL A 239 11.04 7.67 11.60
N GLU A 240 10.80 6.44 12.01
CA GLU A 240 11.72 5.32 11.89
C GLU A 240 11.26 4.39 10.75
N TRP A 241 12.21 3.97 9.91
CA TRP A 241 12.00 3.07 8.77
C TRP A 241 12.76 1.78 9.02
N GLY A 242 12.05 0.70 9.36
CA GLY A 242 12.67 -0.56 9.74
C GLY A 242 13.56 -0.42 10.98
N GLY A 243 13.22 0.49 11.90
CA GLY A 243 14.00 0.81 13.09
C GLY A 243 15.18 1.76 12.86
N THR A 244 15.31 2.37 11.67
CA THR A 244 16.33 3.40 11.39
C THR A 244 15.69 4.78 11.25
N ASP A 245 16.16 5.75 12.03
CA ASP A 245 15.71 7.15 11.98
C ASP A 245 15.82 7.77 10.58
N LYS A 246 14.79 8.51 10.19
CA LYS A 246 14.75 9.30 8.95
C LYS A 246 14.68 10.78 9.24
N THR A 247 15.23 11.57 8.33
CA THR A 247 15.13 13.04 8.38
C THR A 247 13.65 13.43 8.38
N THR A 248 13.14 13.83 9.54
CA THR A 248 11.73 14.08 9.81
C THR A 248 11.49 15.58 9.97
N THR A 249 10.43 16.09 9.33
CA THR A 249 9.93 17.45 9.50
C THR A 249 8.56 17.39 10.17
N PHE A 250 8.46 18.02 11.34
CA PHE A 250 7.19 18.22 12.03
C PHE A 250 6.34 19.25 11.29
N VAL A 251 5.14 18.84 10.86
CA VAL A 251 4.19 19.73 10.19
C VAL A 251 3.13 20.19 11.20
N SER A 252 2.53 19.25 11.91
CA SER A 252 1.62 19.47 13.04
C SER A 252 1.56 18.24 13.96
N ASP A 253 0.82 18.36 15.05
CA ASP A 253 0.51 17.27 15.99
C ASP A 253 -0.17 16.03 15.39
N ILE A 254 -0.63 16.14 14.14
CA ILE A 254 -1.26 15.05 13.39
C ILE A 254 -0.53 14.72 12.07
N GLN A 255 0.56 15.41 11.74
CA GLN A 255 1.28 15.18 10.50
C GLN A 255 2.80 15.38 10.61
N LEU A 256 3.53 14.37 10.13
CA LEU A 256 4.98 14.43 9.89
C LEU A 256 5.27 14.18 8.41
N THR A 257 6.42 14.68 7.94
CA THR A 257 7.01 14.24 6.67
C THR A 257 8.41 13.70 6.92
N ALA A 258 8.79 12.64 6.21
CA ALA A 258 10.11 12.01 6.33
C ALA A 258 10.74 11.79 4.96
N THR A 259 12.04 12.03 4.85
CA THR A 259 12.79 11.77 3.61
C THR A 259 13.24 10.32 3.57
N ILE A 260 12.73 9.55 2.61
CA ILE A 260 13.15 8.18 2.32
C ILE A 260 14.13 8.22 1.15
N LEU A 261 15.35 7.75 1.36
CA LEU A 261 16.40 7.76 0.33
C LEU A 261 16.27 6.56 -0.60
N ALA A 262 16.85 6.65 -1.80
CA ALA A 262 16.89 5.53 -2.75
C ALA A 262 17.56 4.27 -2.13
N ALA A 263 18.53 4.45 -1.24
CA ALA A 263 19.18 3.36 -0.52
C ALA A 263 18.25 2.63 0.46
N ASP A 264 17.22 3.31 0.97
CA ASP A 264 16.26 2.74 1.93
C ASP A 264 15.24 1.80 1.29
N ILE A 265 15.14 1.88 -0.04
CA ILE A 265 14.30 1.04 -0.90
C ILE A 265 15.15 0.19 -1.86
N ALA A 266 16.42 -0.04 -1.54
CA ALA A 266 17.32 -0.83 -2.40
C ALA A 266 17.09 -2.35 -2.32
N THR A 267 16.17 -2.81 -1.46
CA THR A 267 15.82 -4.22 -1.31
C THR A 267 14.32 -4.35 -1.17
N PHE A 268 13.72 -5.23 -1.97
CA PHE A 268 12.28 -5.50 -1.92
C PHE A 268 11.86 -6.19 -0.61
N GLY A 269 10.59 -6.01 -0.22
CA GLY A 269 10.03 -6.59 0.98
C GLY A 269 9.05 -5.65 1.69
N THR A 270 8.76 -5.92 2.94
CA THR A 270 7.91 -5.06 3.78
C THR A 270 8.75 -4.39 4.84
N VAL A 271 8.62 -3.08 4.96
CA VAL A 271 9.29 -2.28 6.00
C VAL A 271 8.25 -1.76 6.98
N ALA A 272 8.49 -1.97 8.28
CA ALA A 272 7.69 -1.37 9.33
C ALA A 272 8.06 0.11 9.47
N VAL A 273 7.05 0.99 9.42
CA VAL A 273 7.16 2.42 9.69
C VAL A 273 6.60 2.71 11.08
N THR A 274 7.40 3.34 11.93
CA THR A 274 7.03 3.76 13.29
C THR A 274 7.35 5.24 13.48
N VAL A 275 6.71 5.87 14.46
CA VAL A 275 7.06 7.21 14.94
C VAL A 275 7.54 7.09 16.38
N SER A 276 8.75 7.57 16.63
CA SER A 276 9.44 7.55 17.91
C SER A 276 9.49 8.95 18.48
N ASP A 277 9.03 9.14 19.71
CA ASP A 277 9.12 10.38 20.45
C ASP A 277 9.92 10.15 21.75
N PRO A 278 11.01 10.91 22.01
CA PRO A 278 11.86 10.71 23.18
C PRO A 278 11.14 10.81 24.53
N THR A 279 10.04 11.54 24.57
CA THR A 279 9.24 11.77 25.79
C THR A 279 8.00 10.91 25.86
N ASN A 280 7.38 10.65 24.72
CA ASN A 280 6.05 10.04 24.65
C ASN A 280 6.05 8.58 24.18
N GLY A 281 7.21 8.02 23.79
CA GLY A 281 7.34 6.63 23.37
C GLY A 281 7.19 6.42 21.86
N THR A 282 6.99 5.17 21.45
CA THR A 282 6.98 4.76 20.04
C THR A 282 5.60 4.25 19.62
N SER A 283 5.15 4.64 18.43
CA SER A 283 3.88 4.20 17.86
C SER A 283 3.84 2.71 17.55
N GLY A 284 2.62 2.18 17.33
CA GLY A 284 2.45 0.95 16.55
C GLY A 284 2.97 1.10 15.11
N SER A 285 3.30 -0.02 14.47
CA SER A 285 3.85 -0.04 13.12
C SER A 285 2.76 0.02 12.03
N ASN A 286 2.99 0.82 10.99
CA ASN A 286 2.33 0.68 9.70
C ASN A 286 3.28 0.03 8.68
N ASN A 287 2.77 -0.87 7.84
CA ASN A 287 3.60 -1.57 6.86
C ASN A 287 3.70 -0.78 5.56
N PHE A 288 4.92 -0.54 5.10
CA PHE A 288 5.21 -0.01 3.77
C PHE A 288 5.71 -1.14 2.88
N ALA A 289 5.15 -1.26 1.67
CA ALA A 289 5.57 -2.27 0.70
C ALA A 289 6.68 -1.73 -0.22
N ILE A 290 7.84 -2.37 -0.22
CA ILE A 290 8.84 -2.21 -1.27
C ILE A 290 8.58 -3.34 -2.25
N ASP A 291 7.83 -3.03 -3.31
CA ASP A 291 7.55 -3.98 -4.36
C ASP A 291 8.86 -4.37 -5.05
N GLU A 292 9.01 -5.66 -5.36
CA GLU A 292 10.16 -6.11 -6.13
C GLU A 292 10.26 -5.30 -7.40
N ARG A 293 11.49 -4.82 -7.70
CA ARG A 293 11.75 -4.27 -9.01
C ARG A 293 11.75 -5.45 -9.94
N VAL A 294 10.57 -5.72 -10.47
CA VAL A 294 10.42 -6.60 -11.60
C VAL A 294 10.92 -5.81 -12.80
N VAL A 295 12.25 -5.71 -12.91
CA VAL A 295 12.88 -5.60 -14.22
C VAL A 295 12.62 -6.96 -14.83
N PHE A 296 11.51 -7.07 -15.57
CA PHE A 296 11.50 -8.07 -16.61
C PHE A 296 12.71 -7.75 -17.44
N ALA A 297 13.69 -8.63 -17.37
CA ALA A 297 14.51 -8.82 -18.52
C ALA A 297 13.59 -8.92 -19.71
N ALA A 298 13.85 -8.12 -20.71
CA ALA A 298 13.10 -8.14 -21.94
C ALA A 298 13.30 -9.48 -22.66
N GLY A 299 12.63 -10.53 -22.18
CA GLY A 299 11.80 -11.30 -23.06
C GLY A 299 10.57 -10.46 -23.30
N ASN A 300 10.61 -9.55 -24.28
CA ASN A 300 9.36 -9.23 -24.95
C ASN A 300 8.83 -10.58 -25.41
N TRP A 301 7.67 -10.94 -24.90
CA TRP A 301 6.91 -12.02 -25.48
C TRP A 301 6.54 -11.57 -26.90
N THR A 302 7.35 -11.96 -27.89
CA THR A 302 6.96 -11.86 -29.28
C THR A 302 6.74 -13.27 -29.78
N THR A 303 5.49 -13.68 -29.95
CA THR A 303 5.20 -14.76 -30.89
C THR A 303 5.49 -14.26 -32.30
N ASP A 304 6.47 -14.86 -32.96
CA ASP A 304 6.44 -14.93 -34.42
C ASP A 304 5.41 -16.01 -34.79
N SER A 305 4.21 -15.57 -35.17
CA SER A 305 3.12 -16.44 -35.62
C SER A 305 3.18 -16.70 -37.13
N THR A 306 4.35 -17.05 -37.68
CA THR A 306 4.43 -17.59 -39.04
C THR A 306 4.79 -19.08 -39.04
N GLY A 307 3.75 -19.89 -39.29
CA GLY A 307 3.93 -21.26 -39.76
C GLY A 307 4.65 -21.24 -41.10
N GLY A 308 5.90 -21.69 -41.09
CA GLY A 308 6.73 -21.85 -42.27
C GLY A 308 8.16 -22.12 -41.82
N ALA A 309 8.68 -23.31 -42.14
CA ALA A 309 10.00 -23.76 -41.71
C ALA A 309 11.10 -22.75 -42.06
N ALA A 310 11.62 -22.02 -41.06
CA ALA A 310 12.91 -21.36 -41.09
C ALA A 310 13.50 -21.34 -39.66
N GLN A 311 14.73 -21.82 -39.52
CA GLN A 311 15.53 -21.81 -38.29
C GLN A 311 15.81 -20.36 -37.87
N GLY A 312 15.56 -19.93 -36.63
CA GLY A 312 16.45 -20.08 -35.47
C GLY A 312 16.61 -18.70 -34.78
N TYR A 313 16.77 -18.52 -33.46
CA TYR A 313 16.91 -19.39 -32.29
C TYR A 313 16.71 -18.51 -31.02
N GLY A 314 15.83 -18.91 -30.09
CA GLY A 314 15.31 -18.07 -28.99
C GLY A 314 16.32 -17.64 -27.93
N ALA A 315 16.80 -16.41 -28.03
CA ALA A 315 17.56 -15.77 -26.98
C ALA A 315 16.66 -15.24 -25.86
N SER A 316 17.16 -15.25 -24.62
CA SER A 316 16.41 -14.78 -23.46
C SER A 316 17.37 -14.15 -22.45
N ILE A 317 16.86 -13.18 -21.70
CA ILE A 317 17.62 -12.41 -20.72
C ILE A 317 16.94 -12.53 -19.36
N ALA A 318 17.70 -12.41 -18.27
CA ALA A 318 17.24 -12.26 -16.88
C ALA A 318 18.04 -11.16 -16.18
N GLU A 319 17.41 -10.34 -15.34
CA GLU A 319 18.10 -9.35 -14.51
C GLU A 319 18.26 -9.93 -13.10
N VAL A 320 19.48 -9.87 -12.56
CA VAL A 320 19.76 -10.24 -11.16
C VAL A 320 20.79 -9.28 -10.58
N ALA A 321 20.41 -8.57 -9.51
CA ALA A 321 21.28 -7.68 -8.74
C ALA A 321 22.08 -6.69 -9.60
N GLY A 322 21.36 -5.98 -10.47
CA GLY A 322 21.84 -4.96 -11.39
C GLY A 322 22.57 -5.51 -12.62
N LYS A 323 22.53 -6.82 -12.90
CA LYS A 323 23.29 -7.46 -13.99
C LYS A 323 22.38 -8.27 -14.90
N PHE A 324 22.72 -8.33 -16.18
CA PHE A 324 21.93 -9.05 -17.17
C PHE A 324 22.58 -10.37 -17.51
N TYR A 325 21.82 -11.46 -17.38
CA TYR A 325 22.21 -12.82 -17.72
C TYR A 325 21.51 -13.22 -19.00
N VAL A 326 22.26 -13.62 -20.02
CA VAL A 326 21.76 -13.79 -21.39
C VAL A 326 22.03 -15.20 -21.88
N LEU A 327 20.95 -15.91 -22.19
CA LEU A 327 20.97 -17.11 -23.03
C LEU A 327 21.12 -16.70 -24.49
N VAL A 328 22.10 -17.29 -25.17
CA VAL A 328 22.34 -17.06 -26.59
C VAL A 328 21.63 -18.14 -27.40
N GLY A 329 20.66 -17.73 -28.20
CA GLY A 329 19.98 -18.61 -29.14
C GLY A 329 20.92 -19.23 -30.18
N GLY A 330 20.73 -20.51 -30.45
CA GLY A 330 21.51 -21.28 -31.43
C GLY A 330 22.86 -21.72 -30.88
N SER A 331 23.11 -21.47 -29.59
CA SER A 331 24.36 -21.74 -28.91
C SER A 331 24.13 -22.38 -27.53
N THR A 332 25.21 -22.90 -26.94
CA THR A 332 25.30 -23.22 -25.51
C THR A 332 25.89 -22.06 -24.70
N THR A 333 26.21 -20.95 -25.35
CA THR A 333 26.82 -19.79 -24.72
C THR A 333 25.86 -19.13 -23.72
N PHE A 334 26.36 -18.89 -22.50
CA PHE A 334 25.68 -18.14 -21.46
C PHE A 334 26.58 -17.03 -20.95
N GLN A 335 26.02 -15.83 -20.81
CA GLN A 335 26.82 -14.61 -20.57
C GLN A 335 26.18 -13.71 -19.55
N LYS A 336 27.01 -12.88 -18.93
CA LYS A 336 26.59 -11.81 -18.03
C LYS A 336 27.12 -10.47 -18.52
N TYR A 337 26.25 -9.47 -18.62
CA TYR A 337 26.64 -8.08 -18.74
C TYR A 337 26.53 -7.39 -17.39
N ASP A 338 27.59 -6.68 -17.00
CA ASP A 338 27.62 -5.84 -15.81
C ASP A 338 27.61 -4.35 -16.22
N PRO A 339 26.47 -3.66 -16.06
CA PRO A 339 26.34 -2.23 -16.32
C PRO A 339 27.34 -1.34 -15.58
N SER A 340 27.77 -1.74 -14.37
CA SER A 340 28.62 -0.89 -13.51
C SER A 340 30.03 -0.68 -14.07
N ASN A 341 30.52 -1.63 -14.85
CA ASN A 341 31.84 -1.60 -15.47
C ASN A 341 31.79 -1.81 -16.99
N THR A 342 30.60 -1.92 -17.57
CA THR A 342 30.34 -2.11 -19.01
C THR A 342 30.98 -3.36 -19.61
N THR A 343 31.12 -4.42 -18.82
CA THR A 343 31.81 -5.65 -19.24
C THR A 343 30.87 -6.81 -19.52
N TRP A 344 31.22 -7.59 -20.55
CA TRP A 344 30.65 -8.92 -20.79
C TRP A 344 31.55 -9.99 -20.21
N THR A 345 30.97 -10.93 -19.47
CA THR A 345 31.64 -12.13 -18.94
C THR A 345 30.97 -13.36 -19.51
N THR A 346 31.75 -14.28 -20.10
CA THR A 346 31.24 -15.61 -20.46
C THR A 346 31.19 -16.49 -19.22
N LEU A 347 30.04 -17.09 -18.97
CA LEU A 347 29.75 -17.96 -17.83
C LEU A 347 29.83 -19.44 -18.25
N ALA A 348 29.59 -20.35 -17.31
CA ALA A 348 29.48 -21.77 -17.64
C ALA A 348 28.41 -21.99 -18.72
N VAL A 349 28.76 -22.82 -19.71
CA VAL A 349 27.91 -23.10 -20.85
C VAL A 349 26.63 -23.81 -20.44
N VAL A 350 25.53 -23.48 -21.10
CA VAL A 350 24.24 -24.16 -20.95
C VAL A 350 24.44 -25.64 -21.35
N PRO A 351 23.92 -26.61 -20.59
CA PRO A 351 24.10 -28.03 -20.89
C PRO A 351 23.55 -28.50 -22.25
N GLY A 352 22.66 -27.70 -22.87
CA GLY A 352 22.14 -27.95 -24.21
C GLY A 352 21.98 -26.66 -25.01
N THR A 353 22.01 -26.79 -26.34
CA THR A 353 21.84 -25.64 -27.25
C THR A 353 20.47 -25.02 -27.05
N VAL A 354 20.45 -23.71 -26.75
CA VAL A 354 19.22 -22.93 -26.60
C VAL A 354 18.60 -22.72 -27.99
N ALA A 355 17.35 -23.09 -28.17
CA ALA A 355 16.61 -22.98 -29.42
C ALA A 355 15.36 -22.10 -29.25
N SER A 356 14.54 -21.98 -30.31
CA SER A 356 13.30 -21.17 -30.26
C SER A 356 12.39 -21.60 -29.11
N GLY A 357 11.94 -20.65 -28.28
CA GLY A 357 11.21 -20.92 -27.03
C GLY A 357 12.09 -21.21 -25.81
N GLY A 358 13.42 -21.19 -25.96
CA GLY A 358 14.34 -21.18 -24.84
C GLY A 358 14.17 -19.91 -24.03
N ALA A 359 14.02 -20.04 -22.73
CA ALA A 359 13.72 -18.92 -21.84
C ALA A 359 14.53 -19.04 -20.55
N ILE A 360 14.91 -17.91 -19.96
CA ILE A 360 15.51 -17.85 -18.63
C ILE A 360 14.66 -16.99 -17.71
N VAL A 361 14.57 -17.36 -16.45
CA VAL A 361 13.85 -16.61 -15.41
C VAL A 361 14.66 -16.59 -14.12
N ARG A 362 14.61 -15.45 -13.43
CA ARG A 362 15.16 -15.29 -12.08
C ARG A 362 14.23 -15.94 -11.05
N TYR A 363 14.80 -16.74 -10.16
CA TYR A 363 14.10 -17.21 -8.96
C TYR A 363 14.43 -16.33 -7.75
N ASN A 364 15.73 -16.07 -7.52
CA ASN A 364 16.20 -15.21 -6.44
C ASN A 364 17.54 -14.55 -6.83
N SER A 365 18.19 -13.88 -5.88
CA SER A 365 19.46 -13.17 -6.09
C SER A 365 20.65 -14.05 -6.53
N ASP A 366 20.54 -15.38 -6.42
CA ASP A 366 21.63 -16.31 -6.73
C ASP A 366 21.22 -17.45 -7.69
N THR A 367 19.95 -17.54 -8.09
CA THR A 367 19.43 -18.68 -8.86
C THR A 367 18.58 -18.24 -10.05
N LEU A 368 18.89 -18.84 -11.20
CA LEU A 368 18.14 -18.72 -12.45
C LEU A 368 17.64 -20.11 -12.88
N TYR A 369 16.55 -20.16 -13.64
CA TYR A 369 16.05 -21.36 -14.29
C TYR A 369 15.89 -21.12 -15.79
N ALA A 370 16.20 -22.15 -16.59
CA ALA A 370 16.17 -22.03 -18.04
C ALA A 370 15.56 -23.26 -18.73
N THR A 371 14.73 -23.01 -19.74
CA THR A 371 14.30 -24.00 -20.72
C THR A 371 15.21 -23.99 -21.94
N GLN A 372 15.40 -25.15 -22.55
CA GLN A 372 16.22 -25.29 -23.75
C GLN A 372 15.50 -24.83 -25.03
N GLY A 373 14.19 -25.01 -25.13
CA GLY A 373 13.43 -24.69 -26.33
C GLY A 373 13.61 -25.68 -27.50
N GLY A 374 12.95 -25.37 -28.61
CA GLY A 374 12.96 -26.11 -29.86
C GLY A 374 12.35 -27.50 -29.74
N VAL A 375 13.10 -28.51 -30.19
CA VAL A 375 12.71 -29.92 -30.14
C VAL A 375 13.19 -30.62 -28.86
N ALA A 376 13.80 -29.88 -27.94
CA ALA A 376 14.32 -30.41 -26.69
C ALA A 376 13.33 -30.18 -25.53
N VAL A 377 13.51 -30.97 -24.47
CA VAL A 377 12.77 -30.87 -23.20
C VAL A 377 13.66 -30.47 -22.02
N GLY A 378 14.88 -30.01 -22.31
CA GLY A 378 15.86 -29.65 -21.30
C GLY A 378 15.37 -28.50 -20.40
N PHE A 379 15.51 -28.70 -19.09
CA PHE A 379 15.25 -27.69 -18.08
C PHE A 379 16.38 -27.70 -17.04
N TYR A 380 16.91 -26.51 -16.75
CA TYR A 380 18.16 -26.37 -16.01
C TYR A 380 18.04 -25.28 -14.94
N LYS A 381 18.71 -25.50 -13.81
CA LYS A 381 18.93 -24.49 -12.77
C LYS A 381 20.36 -23.99 -12.89
N TYR A 382 20.56 -22.69 -12.86
CA TYR A 382 21.88 -22.08 -12.77
C TYR A 382 22.06 -21.42 -11.41
N VAL A 383 23.16 -21.73 -10.73
CA VAL A 383 23.57 -21.08 -9.47
C VAL A 383 24.68 -20.09 -9.79
N ILE A 384 24.42 -18.80 -9.50
CA ILE A 384 25.28 -17.68 -9.89
C ILE A 384 26.60 -17.71 -9.12
N SER A 385 26.54 -17.88 -7.81
CA SER A 385 27.71 -17.96 -6.91
C SER A 385 28.66 -19.11 -7.27
N GLU A 386 28.12 -20.21 -7.79
CA GLU A 386 28.87 -21.40 -8.20
C GLU A 386 29.28 -21.38 -9.67
N ASN A 387 28.73 -20.46 -10.47
CA ASN A 387 28.87 -20.44 -11.93
C ASN A 387 28.59 -21.83 -12.54
N THR A 388 27.52 -22.51 -12.12
CA THR A 388 27.28 -23.92 -12.44
C THR A 388 25.82 -24.19 -12.81
N TRP A 389 25.63 -25.02 -13.85
CA TRP A 389 24.33 -25.51 -14.29
C TRP A 389 24.04 -26.90 -13.70
N TYR A 390 22.80 -27.09 -13.26
CA TYR A 390 22.26 -28.35 -12.75
C TYR A 390 21.07 -28.79 -13.60
N PRO A 391 21.03 -30.06 -14.03
CA PRO A 391 19.84 -30.61 -14.69
C PRO A 391 18.70 -30.72 -13.68
N MET A 392 17.51 -30.28 -14.10
CA MET A 392 16.27 -30.42 -13.34
C MET A 392 15.35 -31.42 -14.04
N ALA A 393 14.19 -31.70 -13.46
CA ALA A 393 13.17 -32.48 -14.16
C ALA A 393 12.81 -31.81 -15.49
N VAL A 394 12.86 -32.59 -16.57
CA VAL A 394 12.62 -32.14 -17.95
C VAL A 394 11.19 -31.63 -18.13
N THR A 395 10.98 -30.71 -19.07
CA THR A 395 9.65 -30.19 -19.38
C THR A 395 8.71 -31.32 -19.83
N PRO A 396 7.39 -31.23 -19.55
CA PRO A 396 6.43 -32.27 -19.93
C PRO A 396 6.37 -32.56 -21.44
N SER A 397 6.66 -31.56 -22.26
CA SER A 397 6.78 -31.67 -23.71
C SER A 397 7.75 -30.61 -24.25
N THR A 398 8.03 -30.65 -25.55
CA THR A 398 8.92 -29.70 -26.22
C THR A 398 8.38 -28.27 -26.10
N ILE A 399 9.25 -27.32 -25.80
CA ILE A 399 8.93 -25.88 -25.76
C ILE A 399 9.24 -25.28 -27.13
N GLY A 400 8.22 -24.87 -27.87
CA GLY A 400 8.36 -24.34 -29.22
C GLY A 400 8.41 -22.81 -29.27
N ALA A 401 8.39 -22.23 -30.47
CA ALA A 401 8.37 -20.78 -30.67
C ALA A 401 7.27 -20.10 -29.84
N GLY A 402 7.62 -19.03 -29.13
CA GLY A 402 6.72 -18.35 -28.20
C GLY A 402 6.62 -19.02 -26.82
N GLY A 403 7.33 -20.11 -26.56
CA GLY A 403 7.45 -20.69 -25.23
C GLY A 403 8.28 -19.80 -24.29
N SER A 404 7.94 -19.80 -23.01
CA SER A 404 8.53 -18.89 -22.03
C SER A 404 8.42 -19.41 -20.59
N LEU A 405 9.16 -18.77 -19.68
CA LEU A 405 9.11 -19.00 -18.24
C LEU A 405 8.70 -17.73 -17.50
N ALA A 406 7.97 -17.89 -16.40
CA ALA A 406 7.63 -16.81 -15.48
C ALA A 406 7.72 -17.28 -14.04
N TYR A 407 8.25 -16.44 -13.16
CA TYR A 407 8.23 -16.63 -11.71
C TYR A 407 7.51 -15.43 -11.11
N PRO A 408 6.46 -15.62 -10.30
CA PRO A 408 5.62 -14.53 -9.80
C PRO A 408 6.26 -13.73 -8.64
N GLY A 409 7.57 -13.86 -8.42
CA GLY A 409 8.31 -13.20 -7.33
C GLY A 409 8.21 -13.90 -5.97
N SER A 410 7.26 -14.83 -5.78
CA SER A 410 7.12 -15.59 -4.52
C SER A 410 6.60 -17.01 -4.73
N GLY A 411 6.83 -17.87 -3.74
CA GLY A 411 6.31 -19.24 -3.71
C GLY A 411 7.25 -20.29 -4.33
N ASP A 412 6.72 -21.51 -4.50
CA ASP A 412 7.49 -22.70 -4.91
C ASP A 412 7.46 -22.95 -6.42
N TYR A 413 6.73 -22.14 -7.19
CA TYR A 413 6.38 -22.50 -8.56
C TYR A 413 6.94 -21.54 -9.61
N ILE A 414 7.55 -22.13 -10.63
CA ILE A 414 7.85 -21.47 -11.91
C ILE A 414 6.82 -21.92 -12.92
N TYR A 415 6.31 -21.00 -13.72
CA TYR A 415 5.28 -21.26 -14.71
C TYR A 415 5.87 -21.25 -16.11
N ALA A 416 5.36 -22.13 -16.97
CA ALA A 416 5.81 -22.25 -18.34
C ALA A 416 4.62 -22.31 -19.30
N ILE A 417 4.71 -21.57 -20.40
CA ILE A 417 3.86 -21.80 -21.56
C ILE A 417 4.64 -22.57 -22.63
N GLN A 418 3.96 -23.47 -23.32
CA GLN A 418 4.62 -24.35 -24.28
C GLN A 418 5.02 -23.64 -25.59
N GLY A 419 4.27 -22.63 -26.03
CA GLY A 419 4.43 -22.06 -27.37
C GLY A 419 3.94 -22.97 -28.49
N ALA A 420 4.35 -22.69 -29.73
CA ALA A 420 4.01 -23.43 -30.96
C ALA A 420 2.49 -23.64 -31.18
N ASN A 421 1.70 -22.60 -30.91
CA ASN A 421 0.22 -22.65 -30.96
C ASN A 421 -0.41 -23.66 -29.99
N SER A 422 0.27 -24.00 -28.90
CA SER A 422 -0.28 -24.80 -27.81
C SER A 422 -0.94 -23.92 -26.75
N THR A 423 -1.98 -24.46 -26.13
CA THR A 423 -2.67 -23.94 -24.93
C THR A 423 -2.10 -24.52 -23.62
N SER A 424 -1.03 -25.32 -23.72
CA SER A 424 -0.45 -25.98 -22.55
C SER A 424 0.23 -24.98 -21.63
N PHE A 425 -0.11 -25.07 -20.34
CA PHE A 425 0.43 -24.26 -19.27
C PHE A 425 0.84 -25.15 -18.10
N TRP A 426 2.10 -25.09 -17.74
CA TRP A 426 2.70 -25.96 -16.73
C TRP A 426 3.23 -25.15 -15.57
N ARG A 427 3.30 -25.81 -14.40
CA ARG A 427 4.05 -25.31 -13.27
C ARG A 427 5.14 -26.31 -12.89
N TYR A 428 6.27 -25.79 -12.49
CA TYR A 428 7.40 -26.54 -11.96
C TYR A 428 7.53 -26.26 -10.47
N SER A 429 7.44 -27.29 -9.63
CA SER A 429 7.75 -27.20 -8.21
C SER A 429 9.26 -27.19 -8.01
N ILE A 430 9.76 -26.11 -7.41
CA ILE A 430 11.17 -25.92 -7.09
C ILE A 430 11.61 -26.91 -6.01
N SER A 431 10.87 -26.99 -4.91
CA SER A 431 11.14 -27.90 -3.80
C SER A 431 10.98 -29.37 -4.18
N GLY A 432 9.97 -29.68 -5.00
CA GLY A 432 9.65 -31.03 -5.43
C GLY A 432 10.38 -31.50 -6.69
N ASN A 433 11.14 -30.63 -7.35
CA ASN A 433 11.81 -30.87 -8.64
C ASN A 433 10.92 -31.65 -9.63
N SER A 434 9.71 -31.15 -9.88
CA SER A 434 8.73 -31.86 -10.71
C SER A 434 7.80 -30.89 -11.44
N TRP A 435 7.37 -31.30 -12.63
CA TRP A 435 6.37 -30.57 -13.40
C TRP A 435 4.97 -31.11 -13.13
N GLY A 436 3.99 -30.22 -13.09
CA GLY A 436 2.58 -30.54 -13.07
C GLY A 436 1.79 -29.65 -14.01
N GLU A 437 0.59 -30.09 -14.38
CA GLU A 437 -0.37 -29.23 -15.07
C GLU A 437 -0.89 -28.16 -14.11
N SER A 438 -1.01 -26.93 -14.60
CA SER A 438 -1.51 -25.80 -13.83
C SER A 438 -2.75 -25.17 -14.48
N GLY A 439 -3.60 -26.04 -15.04
CA GLY A 439 -4.72 -25.69 -15.90
C GLY A 439 -4.34 -25.63 -17.39
N ILE A 440 -5.31 -25.27 -18.23
CA ILE A 440 -5.13 -25.05 -19.67
C ILE A 440 -5.23 -23.54 -19.90
N ALA A 441 -4.18 -22.90 -20.43
CA ALA A 441 -4.29 -21.52 -20.90
C ALA A 441 -5.32 -21.52 -22.03
N GLN A 442 -6.44 -20.79 -21.93
CA GLN A 442 -7.51 -20.93 -22.93
C GLN A 442 -7.17 -20.26 -24.27
N SER A 443 -5.91 -19.88 -24.49
CA SER A 443 -5.44 -19.39 -25.78
C SER A 443 -3.92 -19.56 -25.96
N THR A 444 -3.50 -19.53 -27.22
CA THR A 444 -2.11 -19.49 -27.66
C THR A 444 -1.58 -18.08 -27.43
N GLY A 445 -0.83 -17.84 -26.34
CA GLY A 445 -0.43 -16.49 -25.93
C GLY A 445 0.39 -15.74 -27.00
N SER A 446 0.21 -14.41 -27.08
CA SER A 446 0.97 -13.45 -27.90
C SER A 446 1.97 -12.69 -27.04
N CYS A 447 1.50 -12.11 -25.92
CA CYS A 447 2.35 -11.49 -24.90
C CYS A 447 1.81 -11.63 -23.47
N VAL A 448 2.69 -11.61 -22.46
CA VAL A 448 2.32 -11.64 -21.04
C VAL A 448 3.10 -10.60 -20.26
N ALA A 449 2.45 -10.04 -19.24
CA ALA A 449 3.07 -9.26 -18.17
C ALA A 449 2.76 -9.91 -16.82
N GLU A 450 3.65 -9.77 -15.83
CA GLU A 450 3.30 -10.01 -14.44
C GLU A 450 2.94 -8.67 -13.78
N ALA A 451 1.90 -8.70 -12.94
CA ALA A 451 1.53 -7.62 -12.05
C ALA A 451 0.91 -8.18 -10.76
N ASN A 452 1.35 -7.68 -9.60
CA ASN A 452 0.84 -8.05 -8.28
C ASN A 452 0.82 -9.57 -8.02
N GLY A 453 1.89 -10.26 -8.41
CA GLY A 453 2.05 -11.71 -8.26
C GLY A 453 1.16 -12.54 -9.18
N LYS A 454 0.53 -11.92 -10.20
CA LYS A 454 -0.36 -12.59 -11.17
C LYS A 454 0.17 -12.43 -12.58
N LEU A 455 -0.12 -13.40 -13.44
CA LEU A 455 0.28 -13.37 -14.85
C LEU A 455 -0.91 -12.91 -15.70
N TYR A 456 -0.71 -11.90 -16.53
CA TYR A 456 -1.71 -11.35 -17.45
C TYR A 456 -1.33 -11.71 -18.87
N ALA A 457 -2.15 -12.51 -19.54
CA ALA A 457 -1.88 -13.08 -20.84
C ALA A 457 -2.82 -12.54 -21.92
N VAL A 458 -2.23 -11.97 -22.96
CA VAL A 458 -2.89 -11.59 -24.19
C VAL A 458 -2.80 -12.76 -25.16
N ALA A 459 -3.94 -13.19 -25.69
CA ALA A 459 -4.01 -14.22 -26.71
C ALA A 459 -3.49 -13.74 -28.07
N GLY A 460 -2.71 -14.58 -28.76
CA GLY A 460 -2.30 -14.38 -30.14
C GLY A 460 -3.41 -14.77 -31.11
N ALA A 461 -3.54 -14.00 -32.19
CA ALA A 461 -4.58 -14.17 -33.23
C ALA A 461 -6.02 -14.26 -32.68
N SER A 462 -6.26 -13.75 -31.47
CA SER A 462 -7.54 -13.74 -30.77
C SER A 462 -7.67 -12.44 -29.97
N VAL A 463 -8.85 -12.21 -29.38
CA VAL A 463 -9.16 -11.07 -28.51
C VAL A 463 -9.11 -11.42 -27.02
N ASN A 464 -8.84 -12.68 -26.67
CA ASN A 464 -8.91 -13.11 -25.29
C ASN A 464 -7.80 -12.47 -24.44
N PHE A 465 -8.18 -11.96 -23.27
CA PHE A 465 -7.25 -11.51 -22.23
C PHE A 465 -7.59 -12.22 -20.93
N GLN A 466 -6.58 -12.74 -20.23
CA GLN A 466 -6.79 -13.61 -19.07
C GLN A 466 -5.75 -13.33 -18.01
N LYS A 467 -6.12 -13.53 -16.74
CA LYS A 467 -5.12 -13.62 -15.67
C LYS A 467 -5.06 -15.02 -15.09
N TYR A 468 -3.85 -15.42 -14.74
CA TYR A 468 -3.59 -16.57 -13.91
C TYR A 468 -3.23 -16.11 -12.50
N ASP A 469 -3.92 -16.67 -11.51
CA ASP A 469 -3.64 -16.43 -10.10
C ASP A 469 -2.92 -17.65 -9.49
N PRO A 470 -1.62 -17.55 -9.17
CA PRO A 470 -0.84 -18.62 -8.54
C PRO A 470 -1.45 -19.16 -7.24
N SER A 471 -2.14 -18.32 -6.46
CA SER A 471 -2.69 -18.70 -5.16
C SER A 471 -3.91 -19.61 -5.27
N THR A 472 -4.77 -19.36 -6.26
CA THR A 472 -5.97 -20.18 -6.52
C THR A 472 -5.74 -21.24 -7.60
N GLN A 473 -4.66 -21.10 -8.37
CA GLN A 473 -4.33 -21.92 -9.53
C GLN A 473 -5.38 -21.86 -10.66
N LEU A 474 -6.12 -20.75 -10.75
CA LEU A 474 -7.19 -20.58 -11.71
C LEU A 474 -6.85 -19.51 -12.76
N TRP A 475 -7.24 -19.81 -13.99
CA TRP A 475 -7.36 -18.82 -15.06
C TRP A 475 -8.70 -18.11 -14.95
N THR A 476 -8.68 -16.78 -15.00
CA THR A 476 -9.88 -15.94 -15.06
C THR A 476 -9.85 -15.18 -16.38
N ASN A 477 -10.95 -15.25 -17.14
CA ASN A 477 -11.13 -14.40 -18.31
C ASN A 477 -11.39 -12.96 -17.83
N LEU A 478 -10.66 -12.03 -18.42
CA LEU A 478 -10.78 -10.60 -18.21
C LEU A 478 -11.47 -9.96 -19.41
N GLU A 479 -11.73 -8.66 -19.35
CA GLU A 479 -12.23 -7.92 -20.50
C GLU A 479 -11.30 -8.12 -21.71
N ASN A 480 -11.91 -8.51 -22.84
CA ASN A 480 -11.18 -8.84 -24.05
C ASN A 480 -10.38 -7.65 -24.56
N ILE A 481 -9.22 -7.92 -25.19
CA ILE A 481 -8.52 -6.85 -25.91
C ILE A 481 -9.41 -6.33 -27.05
N PRO A 482 -9.38 -5.03 -27.37
CA PRO A 482 -10.33 -4.45 -28.34
C PRO A 482 -10.27 -5.05 -29.75
N THR A 483 -9.08 -5.46 -30.20
CA THR A 483 -8.88 -6.17 -31.47
C THR A 483 -7.73 -7.16 -31.35
N SER A 484 -7.70 -8.19 -32.21
CA SER A 484 -6.66 -9.22 -32.16
C SER A 484 -5.26 -8.68 -32.44
N THR A 485 -4.25 -9.33 -31.86
CA THR A 485 -2.84 -8.97 -32.06
C THR A 485 -2.13 -9.90 -33.04
N ASN A 486 -1.17 -9.35 -33.79
CA ASN A 486 -0.23 -10.08 -34.64
C ASN A 486 1.23 -9.85 -34.17
N SER A 487 2.21 -10.25 -34.98
CA SER A 487 3.64 -10.04 -34.69
C SER A 487 3.98 -8.59 -34.36
N GLY A 488 4.80 -8.40 -33.32
CA GLY A 488 5.19 -7.07 -32.82
C GLY A 488 4.31 -6.51 -31.71
N ALA A 489 3.38 -7.31 -31.19
CA ALA A 489 2.65 -6.96 -29.99
C ALA A 489 3.56 -7.02 -28.77
N ALA A 490 3.36 -6.10 -27.83
CA ALA A 490 4.07 -6.08 -26.56
C ALA A 490 3.17 -5.52 -25.47
N ILE A 491 3.25 -6.09 -24.27
CA ILE A 491 2.56 -5.61 -23.08
C ILE A 491 3.60 -5.30 -22.00
N VAL A 492 3.41 -4.20 -21.26
CA VAL A 492 4.30 -3.79 -20.17
C VAL A 492 3.50 -3.32 -18.97
N ARG A 493 3.98 -3.64 -17.77
CA ARG A 493 3.46 -3.07 -16.52
C ARG A 493 3.99 -1.66 -16.34
N TYR A 494 3.09 -0.71 -16.09
CA TYR A 494 3.44 0.67 -15.78
C TYR A 494 3.48 0.92 -14.27
N ASP A 495 2.49 0.43 -13.54
CA ASP A 495 2.44 0.48 -12.08
C ASP A 495 1.70 -0.75 -11.51
N SER A 496 1.29 -0.72 -10.25
CA SER A 496 0.55 -1.80 -9.62
C SER A 496 -0.86 -2.01 -10.20
N ASP A 497 -1.45 -1.04 -10.88
CA ASP A 497 -2.84 -1.13 -11.36
C ASP A 497 -2.98 -1.00 -12.88
N THR A 498 -1.87 -0.74 -13.59
CA THR A 498 -1.91 -0.36 -15.00
C THR A 498 -0.98 -1.20 -15.87
N LEU A 499 -1.53 -1.74 -16.96
CA LEU A 499 -0.79 -2.36 -18.05
C LEU A 499 -0.98 -1.56 -19.34
N PHE A 500 0.05 -1.52 -20.19
CA PHE A 500 -0.05 -0.95 -21.53
C PHE A 500 0.22 -2.00 -22.59
N LEU A 501 -0.66 -2.06 -23.59
CA LEU A 501 -0.58 -2.95 -24.73
C LEU A 501 -0.31 -2.14 -26.00
N MET A 502 0.80 -2.45 -26.66
CA MET A 502 1.06 -2.09 -28.04
C MET A 502 0.64 -3.25 -28.93
N GLN A 503 -0.28 -3.02 -29.85
CA GLN A 503 -0.75 -4.06 -30.76
C GLN A 503 0.26 -4.28 -31.88
N GLY A 504 0.44 -5.54 -32.27
CA GLY A 504 1.28 -5.94 -33.40
C GLY A 504 0.52 -5.94 -34.73
N GLY A 505 1.15 -5.44 -35.80
CA GLY A 505 0.61 -5.44 -37.16
C GLY A 505 -0.43 -4.35 -37.45
N VAL A 506 -0.78 -3.53 -36.45
CA VAL A 506 -1.70 -2.37 -36.57
C VAL A 506 -1.20 -1.21 -35.72
N ALA A 507 -1.76 -0.01 -35.92
CA ALA A 507 -1.42 1.18 -35.13
C ALA A 507 -2.28 1.29 -33.85
N GLY A 508 -2.22 0.28 -32.98
CA GLY A 508 -3.04 0.18 -31.78
C GLY A 508 -2.24 0.35 -30.49
N PHE A 509 -2.77 1.15 -29.56
CA PHE A 509 -2.17 1.35 -28.24
C PHE A 509 -3.26 1.52 -27.18
N TYR A 510 -3.20 0.71 -26.12
CA TYR A 510 -4.26 0.60 -25.13
C TYR A 510 -3.70 0.54 -23.73
N LYS A 511 -4.46 1.09 -22.79
CA LYS A 511 -4.23 0.99 -21.35
C LYS A 511 -5.27 0.05 -20.75
N TYR A 512 -4.83 -0.91 -19.96
CA TYR A 512 -5.71 -1.75 -19.14
C TYR A 512 -5.58 -1.34 -17.68
N VAL A 513 -6.72 -1.12 -17.02
CA VAL A 513 -6.79 -0.83 -15.58
C VAL A 513 -7.25 -2.10 -14.87
N ILE A 514 -6.39 -2.64 -14.02
CA ILE A 514 -6.57 -3.96 -13.38
C ILE A 514 -7.75 -3.94 -12.42
N SER A 515 -7.88 -2.90 -11.61
CA SER A 515 -8.97 -2.75 -10.63
C SER A 515 -10.36 -2.61 -11.27
N GLU A 516 -10.42 -2.10 -12.49
CA GLU A 516 -11.66 -1.85 -13.23
C GLU A 516 -12.02 -2.99 -14.19
N ASP A 517 -11.08 -3.90 -14.46
CA ASP A 517 -11.16 -4.90 -15.53
C ASP A 517 -11.61 -4.28 -16.86
N ASN A 518 -10.92 -3.22 -17.30
CA ASN A 518 -11.36 -2.47 -18.49
C ASN A 518 -10.20 -1.94 -19.34
N TRP A 519 -10.42 -1.90 -20.65
CA TRP A 519 -9.50 -1.35 -21.64
C TRP A 519 -9.89 0.08 -22.05
N TYR A 520 -8.89 0.95 -22.10
CA TYR A 520 -9.01 2.32 -22.57
C TYR A 520 -8.14 2.52 -23.81
N ALA A 521 -8.74 3.05 -24.87
CA ALA A 521 -8.01 3.46 -26.06
C ALA A 521 -7.13 4.67 -25.72
N MET A 522 -5.85 4.55 -26.02
CA MET A 522 -4.89 5.65 -25.91
C MET A 522 -4.62 6.23 -27.29
N THR A 523 -3.84 7.31 -27.37
CA THR A 523 -3.36 7.81 -28.66
C THR A 523 -2.58 6.69 -29.37
N SER A 524 -3.08 6.29 -30.54
CA SER A 524 -2.49 5.25 -31.40
C SER A 524 -1.00 5.44 -31.62
N THR A 525 -0.26 4.33 -31.79
CA THR A 525 1.14 4.40 -32.18
C THR A 525 1.31 5.23 -33.46
N PRO A 526 2.43 5.96 -33.63
CA PRO A 526 2.61 6.84 -34.80
C PRO A 526 2.58 6.11 -36.15
N ASN A 527 2.81 4.79 -36.15
CA ASN A 527 2.74 3.95 -37.33
C ASN A 527 2.42 2.50 -36.95
N THR A 528 2.20 1.66 -37.96
CA THR A 528 2.05 0.20 -37.79
C THR A 528 3.33 -0.42 -37.26
N THR A 529 3.19 -1.25 -36.23
CA THR A 529 4.25 -2.03 -35.57
C THR A 529 4.47 -3.36 -36.29
N GLY A 530 5.64 -3.97 -36.10
CA GLY A 530 5.97 -5.27 -36.69
C GLY A 530 6.95 -6.07 -35.84
N ALA A 531 7.44 -7.20 -36.36
CA ALA A 531 8.38 -8.07 -35.65
C ALA A 531 9.59 -7.30 -35.08
N GLY A 532 9.97 -7.58 -33.82
CA GLY A 532 10.94 -6.77 -33.06
C GLY A 532 10.33 -5.52 -32.40
N GLY A 533 9.01 -5.35 -32.50
CA GLY A 533 8.26 -4.38 -31.71
C GLY A 533 8.36 -4.72 -30.23
N SER A 534 8.66 -3.71 -29.41
CA SER A 534 8.87 -3.89 -27.97
C SER A 534 8.38 -2.70 -27.18
N LEU A 535 8.00 -2.93 -25.92
CA LEU A 535 7.73 -1.88 -24.94
C LEU A 535 8.70 -2.02 -23.76
N ALA A 536 9.14 -0.88 -23.22
CA ALA A 536 9.87 -0.83 -21.96
C ALA A 536 9.39 0.34 -21.12
N TYR A 537 9.18 0.06 -19.84
CA TYR A 537 9.02 1.06 -18.80
C TYR A 537 10.28 1.04 -17.91
N PRO A 538 10.96 2.18 -17.69
CA PRO A 538 12.18 2.24 -16.87
C PRO A 538 11.96 1.94 -15.38
N GLY A 539 10.71 1.82 -14.93
CA GLY A 539 10.31 1.59 -13.55
C GLY A 539 9.88 2.85 -12.81
N SER A 540 10.15 4.04 -13.37
CA SER A 540 9.72 5.31 -12.78
C SER A 540 9.47 6.37 -13.85
N GLY A 541 8.63 7.36 -13.52
CA GLY A 541 8.38 8.52 -14.37
C GLY A 541 7.22 8.30 -15.36
N ASP A 542 7.00 9.30 -16.22
CA ASP A 542 5.80 9.37 -17.08
C ASP A 542 5.90 8.57 -18.39
N TYR A 543 7.08 8.04 -18.71
CA TYR A 543 7.39 7.64 -20.08
C TYR A 543 7.49 6.13 -20.29
N ILE A 544 6.76 5.65 -21.30
CA ILE A 544 6.91 4.32 -21.88
C ILE A 544 7.66 4.46 -23.19
N TYR A 545 8.61 3.56 -23.45
CA TYR A 545 9.43 3.57 -24.65
C TYR A 545 9.09 2.38 -25.53
N ALA A 546 9.18 2.57 -26.84
CA ALA A 546 8.87 1.51 -27.78
C ALA A 546 9.84 1.44 -28.95
N PHE A 547 10.26 0.22 -29.32
CA PHE A 547 10.67 -0.01 -30.70
C PHE A 547 9.45 -0.31 -31.55
N ARG A 548 9.42 0.29 -32.73
CA ARG A 548 8.40 -0.02 -33.74
C ARG A 548 8.55 -1.46 -34.27
N GLY A 549 9.79 -1.94 -34.37
CA GLY A 549 10.11 -3.17 -35.10
C GLY A 549 9.89 -3.05 -36.61
N GLY A 550 9.65 -4.18 -37.27
CA GLY A 550 9.35 -4.24 -38.71
C GLY A 550 10.53 -3.88 -39.60
N ASN A 551 11.76 -4.20 -39.18
CA ASN A 551 13.01 -3.83 -39.87
C ASN A 551 13.17 -2.30 -40.00
N THR A 552 12.90 -1.58 -38.91
CA THR A 552 13.07 -0.12 -38.81
C THR A 552 14.00 0.22 -37.65
N ASN A 553 14.61 1.39 -37.66
CA ASN A 553 15.32 1.92 -36.47
C ASN A 553 14.43 2.87 -35.66
N THR A 554 13.12 2.86 -35.91
CA THR A 554 12.20 3.82 -35.29
C THR A 554 12.04 3.54 -33.81
N PHE A 555 12.34 4.56 -33.01
CA PHE A 555 12.21 4.55 -31.57
C PHE A 555 11.19 5.59 -31.13
N TRP A 556 10.31 5.22 -30.22
CA TRP A 556 9.23 6.06 -29.74
C TRP A 556 9.24 6.20 -28.23
N ARG A 557 8.67 7.31 -27.78
CA ARG A 557 8.38 7.58 -26.37
C ARG A 557 6.95 8.07 -26.26
N TYR A 558 6.20 7.47 -25.36
CA TYR A 558 4.83 7.80 -25.03
C TYR A 558 4.78 8.46 -23.65
N SER A 559 4.08 9.59 -23.54
CA SER A 559 3.73 10.25 -22.27
C SER A 559 2.39 9.74 -21.79
N VAL A 560 2.36 9.16 -20.59
CA VAL A 560 1.14 8.64 -19.98
C VAL A 560 0.21 9.77 -19.55
N LEU A 561 0.73 10.77 -18.83
CA LEU A 561 0.00 11.97 -18.40
C LEU A 561 -0.45 12.83 -19.58
N GLY A 562 0.39 12.95 -20.61
CA GLY A 562 0.10 13.73 -21.80
C GLY A 562 -0.69 12.99 -22.88
N ASN A 563 -0.99 11.69 -22.68
CA ASN A 563 -1.58 10.78 -23.66
C ASN A 563 -1.10 11.02 -25.10
N SER A 564 0.21 11.06 -25.32
CA SER A 564 0.78 11.45 -26.60
C SER A 564 2.15 10.84 -26.87
N TRP A 565 2.41 10.57 -28.14
CA TRP A 565 3.73 10.15 -28.62
C TRP A 565 4.60 11.37 -28.91
N ALA A 566 5.87 11.29 -28.53
CA ALA A 566 6.84 12.33 -28.85
C ALA A 566 6.97 12.49 -30.38
N THR A 567 6.97 13.75 -30.83
CA THR A 567 7.15 14.09 -32.25
C THR A 567 8.62 14.15 -32.68
N THR A 568 9.53 14.26 -31.72
CA THR A 568 10.98 14.28 -31.93
C THR A 568 11.68 13.39 -30.90
N LEU A 569 12.31 12.32 -31.37
CA LEU A 569 13.11 11.40 -30.57
C LEU A 569 14.23 10.83 -31.44
N ALA A 570 15.41 10.64 -30.87
CA ALA A 570 16.51 10.01 -31.58
C ALA A 570 16.16 8.54 -31.88
N ASN A 571 16.22 8.17 -33.16
CA ASN A 571 16.06 6.78 -33.59
C ASN A 571 17.13 5.87 -32.96
N ALA A 572 16.86 4.57 -32.93
CA ALA A 572 17.85 3.58 -32.53
C ALA A 572 19.11 3.67 -33.42
N PRO A 573 20.30 3.31 -32.90
CA PRO A 573 21.56 3.42 -33.66
C PRO A 573 21.59 2.65 -34.98
N SER A 574 20.78 1.59 -35.10
CA SER A 574 20.64 0.80 -36.32
C SER A 574 19.25 0.17 -36.42
N THR A 575 18.99 -0.50 -37.54
CA THR A 575 17.73 -1.22 -37.79
C THR A 575 17.49 -2.28 -36.74
N VAL A 576 16.31 -2.27 -36.12
CA VAL A 576 15.82 -3.28 -35.18
C VAL A 576 15.09 -4.38 -35.96
N TYR A 577 15.57 -5.61 -35.82
CA TYR A 577 15.04 -6.81 -36.47
C TYR A 577 14.19 -7.64 -35.49
N GLY A 578 13.61 -8.75 -35.97
CA GLY A 578 13.03 -9.76 -35.08
C GLY A 578 14.03 -10.20 -34.01
N GLY A 579 13.58 -10.35 -32.76
CA GLY A 579 14.46 -10.56 -31.60
C GLY A 579 15.01 -9.26 -30.99
N GLY A 580 14.70 -8.10 -31.59
CA GLY A 580 14.96 -6.80 -30.98
C GLY A 580 14.18 -6.65 -29.67
N ALA A 581 14.89 -6.36 -28.59
CA ALA A 581 14.34 -6.30 -27.24
C ALA A 581 14.90 -5.10 -26.50
N MET A 582 14.10 -4.54 -25.59
CA MET A 582 14.44 -3.37 -24.80
C MET A 582 13.96 -3.54 -23.37
N VAL A 583 14.81 -3.22 -22.40
CA VAL A 583 14.57 -3.34 -20.97
C VAL A 583 14.91 -2.03 -20.25
N GLY A 584 14.12 -1.70 -19.22
CA GLY A 584 14.41 -0.60 -18.31
C GLY A 584 15.46 -0.96 -17.26
N PHE A 585 16.37 -0.04 -16.96
CA PHE A 585 17.42 -0.18 -15.96
C PHE A 585 17.57 1.12 -15.15
N SER A 586 17.65 1.02 -13.82
CA SER A 586 17.98 2.13 -12.91
C SER A 586 17.27 3.46 -13.18
N SER A 587 15.93 3.45 -13.31
CA SER A 587 14.99 4.59 -13.50
C SER A 587 15.24 5.54 -14.69
N ASN A 588 16.41 5.48 -15.31
CA ASN A 588 16.91 6.50 -16.22
C ASN A 588 17.69 5.93 -17.42
N ILE A 589 17.79 4.60 -17.50
CA ILE A 589 18.54 3.91 -18.56
C ILE A 589 17.62 2.86 -19.19
N LEU A 590 17.73 2.70 -20.51
CA LEU A 590 17.21 1.52 -21.20
C LEU A 590 18.40 0.79 -21.84
N TYR A 591 18.35 -0.53 -21.82
CA TYR A 591 19.26 -1.36 -22.59
C TYR A 591 18.50 -2.04 -23.71
N ALA A 592 19.14 -2.14 -24.86
CA ALA A 592 18.49 -2.66 -26.05
C ALA A 592 19.41 -3.50 -26.92
N PHE A 593 18.84 -4.53 -27.53
CA PHE A 593 19.48 -5.33 -28.56
C PHE A 593 18.90 -5.04 -29.94
N GLN A 594 19.77 -5.15 -30.94
CA GLN A 594 19.39 -5.00 -32.33
C GLN A 594 18.47 -6.11 -32.86
N GLY A 595 18.61 -7.33 -32.33
CA GLY A 595 17.96 -8.53 -32.85
C GLY A 595 18.60 -9.05 -34.16
N GLY A 596 18.00 -10.08 -34.74
CA GLY A 596 18.47 -10.73 -35.96
C GLY A 596 19.81 -11.46 -35.77
N THR A 597 20.72 -11.30 -36.73
CA THR A 597 22.07 -11.91 -36.68
C THR A 597 23.11 -10.98 -36.07
N TYR A 598 22.66 -9.89 -35.43
CA TYR A 598 23.54 -8.83 -34.95
C TYR A 598 23.87 -8.99 -33.47
N VAL A 599 25.06 -8.52 -33.12
CA VAL A 599 25.63 -8.53 -31.76
C VAL A 599 25.51 -7.18 -31.07
N SER A 600 24.92 -6.19 -31.75
CA SER A 600 24.92 -4.81 -31.27
C SER A 600 24.09 -4.69 -29.99
N PHE A 601 24.70 -4.05 -29.00
CA PHE A 601 24.09 -3.75 -27.72
C PHE A 601 24.17 -2.25 -27.45
N TRP A 602 23.05 -1.67 -27.03
CA TRP A 602 22.92 -0.22 -26.90
C TRP A 602 22.35 0.15 -25.54
N GLU A 603 22.72 1.33 -25.10
CA GLU A 603 22.14 2.00 -23.95
C GLU A 603 21.45 3.28 -24.43
N TYR A 604 20.25 3.53 -23.93
CA TYR A 604 19.57 4.81 -24.07
C TYR A 604 19.54 5.50 -22.71
N ASN A 605 20.13 6.68 -22.62
CA ASN A 605 20.03 7.51 -21.43
C ASN A 605 18.79 8.42 -21.56
N ILE A 606 17.84 8.24 -20.64
CA ILE A 606 16.55 8.94 -20.66
C ILE A 606 16.72 10.43 -20.39
N THR A 607 17.60 10.80 -19.45
CA THR A 607 17.86 12.20 -19.10
C THR A 607 18.48 12.97 -20.25
N THR A 608 19.48 12.39 -20.93
CA THR A 608 20.16 13.07 -22.05
C THR A 608 19.45 12.86 -23.38
N GLY A 609 18.52 11.90 -23.47
CA GLY A 609 17.80 11.54 -24.68
C GLY A 609 18.69 10.90 -25.76
N ALA A 610 19.81 10.27 -25.37
CA ALA A 610 20.85 9.86 -26.30
C ALA A 610 21.13 8.35 -26.26
N TRP A 611 21.40 7.78 -27.43
CA TRP A 611 21.88 6.41 -27.57
C TRP A 611 23.40 6.34 -27.50
N THR A 612 23.91 5.35 -26.78
CA THR A 612 25.33 5.00 -26.70
C THR A 612 25.51 3.55 -27.10
N ALA A 613 26.38 3.29 -28.07
CA ALA A 613 26.79 1.93 -28.38
C ALA A 613 27.64 1.37 -27.23
N LYS A 614 27.29 0.19 -26.75
CA LYS A 614 28.05 -0.54 -25.73
C LYS A 614 28.90 -1.61 -26.40
N THR A 615 29.76 -2.24 -25.61
CA THR A 615 30.48 -3.44 -26.05
C THR A 615 29.48 -4.43 -26.60
N ASN A 616 29.68 -4.87 -27.84
CA ASN A 616 28.82 -5.83 -28.50
C ASN A 616 28.64 -7.08 -27.63
N ALA A 617 27.43 -7.64 -27.66
CA ALA A 617 27.18 -8.96 -27.12
C ALA A 617 28.15 -9.95 -27.81
N PRO A 618 28.84 -10.84 -27.08
CA PRO A 618 29.80 -11.73 -27.71
C PRO A 618 29.18 -12.76 -28.68
N ALA A 619 27.83 -12.83 -28.80
CA ALA A 619 27.13 -13.62 -29.81
C ALA A 619 25.78 -12.97 -30.20
N ALA A 620 25.29 -13.31 -31.40
CA ALA A 620 24.07 -12.74 -31.96
C ALA A 620 22.83 -13.20 -31.20
N ILE A 621 21.87 -12.30 -31.03
CA ILE A 621 20.61 -12.54 -30.30
C ILE A 621 19.53 -12.78 -31.35
N TRP A 622 19.38 -14.05 -31.69
CA TRP A 622 18.42 -14.51 -32.67
C TRP A 622 16.99 -14.49 -32.09
N PRO A 623 15.96 -14.30 -32.94
CA PRO A 623 14.54 -14.35 -32.55
C PRO A 623 14.08 -15.74 -32.06
#